data_AF-A0A7J2KCW7-F1
#
_entry.id   AF-A0A7J2KCW7-F1
#
_cell.length_a   1.000
_cell.length_b   1.000
_cell.length_c   1.000
_cell.angle_alpha   90.00
_cell.angle_beta   90.00
_cell.angle_gamma   90.00
#
_symmetry.space_group_name_H-M   'P 1'
#
loop_
_entity.id
_entity.type
_entity.pdbx_description
1 polymer ?
#
loop_
_entity_poly.entity_id
_entity_poly.type
_entity_poly.pdbx_seq_one_letter_code
_entity_poly.pdbx_strand_id
1 'polypeptide(L)'
;MVSFKDLVNELIKISSIEFDIGCLGKNTAMSKDKVVAITPEGFWEKKLGHEGYINVDIADFYPEIVYYGTEVIHVVFYLKYKLPSPIYDQLHKKEISEISYKAVPLLTMAYLFKKYYENVYIYLNINKLVPLLIRPHRFEEKEEGYEGIIAPRII
;
A
#
# COMPACT_ATOMS: atom_id res chain seq x y z
N MET A 1 -8.16 2.58 20.18
CA MET A 1 -8.08 1.85 18.89
C MET A 1 -9.29 2.21 18.05
N VAL A 2 -9.07 2.69 16.81
CA VAL A 2 -10.17 3.01 15.87
C VAL A 2 -10.88 1.72 15.45
N SER A 3 -12.19 1.76 15.23
CA SER A 3 -12.90 0.58 14.71
C SER A 3 -12.55 0.36 13.24
N PHE A 4 -12.55 -0.90 12.79
CA PHE A 4 -12.33 -1.25 11.38
C PHE A 4 -13.29 -0.48 10.44
N LYS A 5 -14.56 -0.38 10.82
CA LYS A 5 -15.59 0.29 10.03
C LYS A 5 -15.30 1.80 9.91
N ASP A 6 -14.88 2.44 10.99
CA ASP A 6 -14.57 3.88 10.97
C ASP A 6 -13.32 4.16 10.14
N LEU A 7 -12.29 3.32 10.23
CA LEU A 7 -11.09 3.43 9.40
C LEU A 7 -11.43 3.34 7.90
N VAL A 8 -12.20 2.31 7.51
CA VAL A 8 -12.59 2.11 6.11
C VAL A 8 -13.48 3.26 5.62
N ASN A 9 -14.44 3.71 6.43
CA ASN A 9 -15.32 4.83 6.05
C ASN A 9 -14.54 6.13 5.84
N GLU A 10 -13.57 6.44 6.71
CA GLU A 10 -12.73 7.63 6.55
C GLU A 10 -11.80 7.49 5.34
N LEU A 11 -11.28 6.29 5.05
CA LEU A 11 -10.52 6.06 3.82
C LEU A 11 -11.39 6.29 2.58
N ILE A 12 -12.61 5.74 2.52
CA ILE A 12 -13.56 5.96 1.42
C ILE A 12 -13.82 7.46 1.24
N LYS A 13 -14.08 8.18 2.34
CA LYS A 13 -14.39 9.61 2.33
C LYS A 13 -13.24 10.46 1.77
N ILE A 14 -12.00 10.17 2.15
CA ILE A 14 -10.84 10.99 1.73
C ILE A 14 -10.35 10.58 0.33
N SER A 15 -10.27 9.28 0.05
CA SER A 15 -9.67 8.77 -1.19
C SER A 15 -10.67 8.58 -2.33
N SER A 16 -11.97 8.61 -2.04
CA SER A 16 -13.05 8.26 -2.99
C SER A 16 -12.89 6.87 -3.62
N ILE A 17 -12.20 5.97 -2.93
CA ILE A 17 -12.04 4.56 -3.35
C ILE A 17 -13.22 3.76 -2.81
N GLU A 18 -13.82 2.94 -3.66
CA GLU A 18 -14.86 1.99 -3.26
C GLU A 18 -14.25 0.66 -2.80
N PHE A 19 -14.77 0.11 -1.70
CA PHE A 19 -14.27 -1.12 -1.08
C PHE A 19 -15.36 -2.19 -0.95
N ASP A 20 -14.97 -3.43 -1.21
CA ASP A 20 -15.71 -4.63 -0.86
C ASP A 20 -15.27 -5.11 0.54
N ILE A 21 -16.16 -5.01 1.52
CA ILE A 21 -15.91 -5.36 2.92
C ILE A 21 -16.09 -6.87 3.14
N GLY A 22 -15.19 -7.49 3.88
CA GLY A 22 -15.26 -8.91 4.26
C GLY A 22 -14.74 -9.88 3.21
N CYS A 23 -14.18 -9.41 2.10
CA CYS A 23 -13.76 -10.22 0.95
C CYS A 23 -12.58 -11.17 1.25
N LEU A 24 -11.81 -10.93 2.30
CA LEU A 24 -10.67 -11.75 2.72
C LEU A 24 -10.83 -12.29 4.16
N GLY A 25 -12.06 -12.23 4.71
CA GLY A 25 -12.39 -12.62 6.07
C GLY A 25 -12.81 -11.45 6.97
N LYS A 26 -12.94 -11.70 8.28
CA LYS A 26 -13.37 -10.70 9.25
C LYS A 26 -12.40 -9.51 9.32
N ASN A 27 -12.92 -8.29 9.39
CA ASN A 27 -12.15 -7.04 9.45
C ASN A 27 -11.18 -6.87 8.27
N THR A 28 -11.65 -7.24 7.08
CA THR A 28 -10.90 -7.01 5.82
C THR A 28 -11.72 -6.18 4.85
N ALA A 29 -11.05 -5.43 3.99
CA ALA A 29 -11.65 -4.71 2.87
C ALA A 29 -10.66 -4.69 1.70
N MET A 30 -11.17 -4.73 0.47
CA MET A 30 -10.36 -4.61 -0.73
C MET A 30 -11.04 -3.65 -1.69
N SER A 31 -10.26 -2.78 -2.34
CA SER A 31 -10.80 -1.85 -3.32
C SER A 31 -11.36 -2.61 -4.51
N LYS A 32 -12.38 -2.06 -5.19
CA LYS A 32 -12.98 -2.72 -6.37
C LYS A 32 -11.99 -2.98 -7.50
N ASP A 33 -10.99 -2.11 -7.65
CA ASP A 33 -9.89 -2.28 -8.61
C ASP A 33 -8.80 -3.25 -8.14
N LYS A 34 -8.94 -3.81 -6.92
CA LYS A 34 -8.03 -4.76 -6.27
C LYS A 34 -6.61 -4.23 -6.06
N VAL A 35 -6.42 -2.92 -6.06
CA VAL A 35 -5.12 -2.27 -5.84
C VAL A 35 -4.83 -2.06 -4.36
N VAL A 36 -5.85 -1.84 -3.54
CA VAL A 36 -5.70 -1.52 -2.11
C VAL A 36 -6.45 -2.54 -1.28
N ALA A 37 -5.86 -3.01 -0.19
CA ALA A 37 -6.56 -3.76 0.84
C ALA A 37 -6.28 -3.20 2.24
N ILE A 38 -7.23 -3.37 3.15
CA ILE A 38 -7.03 -3.19 4.59
C ILE A 38 -7.29 -4.53 5.26
N THR A 39 -6.36 -4.95 6.11
CA THR A 39 -6.45 -6.20 6.87
C THR A 39 -6.00 -5.98 8.31
N PRO A 40 -6.25 -6.92 9.24
CA PRO A 40 -5.56 -6.91 10.53
C PRO A 40 -4.04 -6.99 10.33
N GLU A 41 -3.27 -6.36 11.20
CA GLU A 41 -1.81 -6.42 11.14
C GLU A 41 -1.28 -7.86 11.16
N GLY A 42 -0.22 -8.09 10.37
CA GLY A 42 0.42 -9.38 10.22
C GLY A 42 -0.34 -10.36 9.32
N PHE A 43 -1.44 -9.94 8.67
CA PHE A 43 -2.10 -10.76 7.67
C PHE A 43 -1.18 -11.05 6.48
N TRP A 44 -0.44 -10.06 6.00
CA TRP A 44 0.50 -10.21 4.90
C TRP A 44 1.76 -11.01 5.28
N GLU A 45 2.32 -10.73 6.46
CA GLU A 45 3.49 -11.46 6.98
C GLU A 45 3.23 -12.96 7.08
N LYS A 46 2.03 -13.36 7.55
CA LYS A 46 1.66 -14.77 7.63
C LYS A 46 1.64 -15.46 6.26
N LYS A 47 1.49 -14.70 5.17
CA LYS A 47 1.48 -15.24 3.80
C LYS A 47 2.87 -15.32 3.17
N LEU A 48 3.70 -14.28 3.31
CA LEU A 48 4.97 -14.17 2.57
C LEU A 48 6.22 -13.95 3.43
N GLY A 49 6.07 -13.78 4.75
CA GLY A 49 7.15 -13.38 5.65
C GLY A 49 7.53 -11.89 5.53
N HIS A 50 8.54 -11.49 6.31
CA HIS A 50 9.08 -10.13 6.34
C HIS A 50 10.41 -9.98 5.58
N GLU A 51 10.94 -11.07 4.99
CA GLU A 51 12.24 -11.05 4.33
C GLU A 51 12.28 -10.07 3.16
N GLY A 52 13.29 -9.19 3.17
CA GLY A 52 13.49 -8.16 2.15
C GLY A 52 12.63 -6.91 2.31
N TYR A 53 11.71 -6.86 3.28
CA TYR A 53 11.03 -5.61 3.61
C TYR A 53 11.97 -4.70 4.40
N ILE A 54 12.04 -3.44 3.99
CA ILE A 54 12.70 -2.35 4.72
C ILE A 54 11.67 -1.29 5.07
N ASN A 55 11.86 -0.61 6.19
CA ASN A 55 11.08 0.58 6.51
C ASN A 55 11.63 1.75 5.66
N VAL A 56 10.73 2.44 4.96
CA VAL A 56 11.05 3.60 4.12
C VAL A 56 10.28 4.83 4.59
N ASP A 57 10.81 6.02 4.32
CA ASP A 57 10.10 7.27 4.55
C ASP A 57 9.23 7.65 3.34
N ILE A 58 8.15 8.38 3.55
CA ILE A 58 7.37 8.96 2.46
C ILE A 58 8.23 9.89 1.58
N ALA A 59 9.22 10.54 2.18
CA ALA A 59 10.17 11.44 1.51
C ALA A 59 11.14 10.71 0.57
N ASP A 60 11.28 9.38 0.69
CA ASP A 60 12.10 8.58 -0.23
C ASP A 60 11.41 8.38 -1.59
N PHE A 61 10.12 8.72 -1.70
CA PHE A 61 9.35 8.64 -2.93
C PHE A 61 9.32 9.98 -3.66
N TYR A 62 9.44 9.94 -4.98
CA TYR A 62 9.24 11.11 -5.83
C TYR A 62 7.93 10.99 -6.65
N PRO A 63 7.27 12.11 -6.98
CA PRO A 63 6.01 12.07 -7.69
C PRO A 63 6.19 11.65 -9.17
N GLU A 64 5.27 10.82 -9.66
CA GLU A 64 5.11 10.48 -11.08
C GLU A 64 3.67 10.82 -11.50
N ILE A 65 3.50 11.49 -12.64
CA ILE A 65 2.19 11.79 -13.22
C ILE A 65 2.04 10.96 -14.50
N VAL A 66 0.98 10.16 -14.55
CA VAL A 66 0.68 9.28 -15.69
C VAL A 66 -0.60 9.75 -16.36
N TYR A 67 -0.50 9.95 -17.67
CA TYR A 67 -1.63 10.29 -18.54
C TYR A 67 -1.99 9.05 -19.38
N TYR A 68 -3.26 8.68 -19.44
CA TYR A 68 -3.73 7.61 -20.31
C TYR A 68 -5.15 7.85 -20.83
N GLY A 69 -5.54 7.13 -21.88
CA GLY A 69 -6.83 7.30 -22.57
C GLY A 69 -6.70 8.10 -23.85
N THR A 70 -7.54 7.79 -24.84
CA THR A 70 -7.52 8.39 -26.18
C THR A 70 -8.61 9.46 -26.36
N GLU A 71 -9.80 9.23 -25.81
CA GLU A 71 -10.95 10.15 -25.90
C GLU A 71 -11.13 10.99 -24.62
N VAL A 72 -10.88 10.37 -23.46
CA VAL A 72 -10.85 11.04 -22.15
C VAL A 72 -9.47 10.81 -21.56
N ILE A 73 -8.73 11.91 -21.38
CA ILE A 73 -7.41 11.86 -20.74
C ILE A 73 -7.63 11.70 -19.23
N HIS A 74 -7.26 10.53 -18.72
CA HIS A 74 -7.19 10.25 -17.30
C HIS A 74 -5.80 10.63 -16.78
N VAL A 75 -5.77 11.26 -15.61
CA VAL A 75 -4.55 11.63 -14.90
C VAL A 75 -4.49 10.85 -13.60
N VAL A 76 -3.40 10.12 -13.38
CA VAL A 76 -3.18 9.41 -12.12
C VAL A 76 -1.82 9.80 -11.53
N PHE A 77 -1.85 10.14 -10.26
CA PHE A 77 -0.67 10.47 -9.47
C PHE A 77 -0.14 9.22 -8.79
N TYR A 78 1.14 8.95 -9.02
CA TYR A 78 1.89 7.88 -8.38
C TYR A 78 3.01 8.46 -7.53
N LEU A 79 3.38 7.71 -6.50
CA LEU A 79 4.62 7.88 -5.76
C LEU A 79 5.56 6.76 -6.19
N LYS A 80 6.71 7.15 -6.74
CA LYS A 80 7.70 6.24 -7.29
C LYS A 80 8.90 6.16 -6.36
N TYR A 81 9.38 4.95 -6.17
CA TYR A 81 10.56 4.62 -5.39
C TYR A 81 11.64 4.03 -6.29
N LYS A 82 12.88 4.48 -6.12
CA LYS A 82 14.04 3.93 -6.82
C LYS A 82 14.72 2.87 -5.95
N LEU A 83 14.78 1.65 -6.44
CA LEU A 83 15.38 0.54 -5.72
C LEU A 83 16.90 0.72 -5.59
N PRO A 84 17.51 0.25 -4.48
CA PRO A 84 18.96 0.28 -4.31
C PRO A 84 19.68 -0.62 -5.34
N SER A 85 19.01 -1.67 -5.80
CA SER A 85 19.46 -2.61 -6.81
C SER A 85 18.25 -3.13 -7.61
N PRO A 86 18.39 -3.38 -8.92
CA PRO A 86 17.28 -3.92 -9.70
C PRO A 86 16.79 -5.27 -9.18
N ILE A 87 15.48 -5.51 -9.26
CA ILE A 87 14.85 -6.80 -8.97
C ILE A 87 14.34 -7.42 -10.26
N TYR A 88 14.34 -8.74 -10.33
CA TYR A 88 13.80 -9.46 -11.48
C TYR A 88 12.30 -9.72 -11.31
N ASP A 89 11.50 -9.14 -12.19
CA ASP A 89 10.06 -9.42 -12.28
C ASP A 89 9.83 -10.70 -13.09
N GLN A 90 9.43 -11.76 -12.40
CA GLN A 90 9.16 -13.06 -13.02
C GLN A 90 7.97 -13.04 -13.99
N LEU A 91 6.99 -12.15 -13.78
CA LEU A 91 5.77 -12.10 -14.59
C LEU A 91 6.07 -11.51 -15.97
N HIS A 92 6.83 -10.40 -16.02
CA HIS A 92 7.16 -9.69 -17.27
C HIS A 92 8.57 -10.02 -17.80
N LYS A 93 9.33 -10.87 -17.10
CA LYS A 93 10.69 -11.28 -17.45
C LYS A 93 11.64 -10.11 -17.69
N LYS A 94 11.61 -9.13 -16.79
CA LYS A 94 12.42 -7.90 -16.90
C LYS A 94 13.01 -7.48 -15.56
N GLU A 95 14.13 -6.78 -15.62
CA GLU A 95 14.66 -6.09 -14.46
C GLU A 95 13.88 -4.80 -14.20
N ILE A 96 13.59 -4.55 -12.93
CA ILE A 96 12.89 -3.37 -12.45
C ILE A 96 13.80 -2.66 -11.47
N SER A 97 14.10 -1.39 -11.75
CA SER A 97 14.85 -0.49 -10.86
C SER A 97 13.95 0.51 -10.14
N GLU A 98 12.68 0.60 -10.52
CA GLU A 98 11.72 1.57 -9.99
C GLU A 98 10.35 0.95 -9.80
N ILE A 99 9.70 1.25 -8.67
CA ILE A 99 8.36 0.75 -8.35
C ILE A 99 7.46 1.95 -8.05
N SER A 100 6.23 1.94 -8.57
CA SER A 100 5.28 3.04 -8.40
C SER A 100 4.02 2.57 -7.68
N TYR A 101 3.50 3.38 -6.78
CA TYR A 101 2.27 3.11 -6.03
C TYR A 101 1.29 4.28 -6.18
N LYS A 102 -0.02 4.01 -6.20
CA LYS A 102 -1.02 5.09 -6.30
C LYS A 102 -0.84 6.06 -5.11
N ALA A 103 -0.66 7.34 -5.39
CA ALA A 103 -0.30 8.34 -4.38
C ALA A 103 -1.43 8.55 -3.35
N VAL A 104 -2.67 8.71 -3.83
CA VAL A 104 -3.84 8.99 -2.99
C VAL A 104 -4.05 7.95 -1.89
N PRO A 105 -4.15 6.63 -2.16
CA PRO A 105 -4.33 5.64 -1.10
C PRO A 105 -3.14 5.58 -0.15
N LEU A 106 -1.91 5.70 -0.67
CA LEU A 106 -0.69 5.68 0.14
C LEU A 106 -0.70 6.82 1.16
N LEU A 107 -0.85 8.06 0.70
CA LEU A 107 -0.87 9.25 1.55
C LEU A 107 -2.05 9.23 2.52
N THR A 108 -3.23 8.79 2.06
CA THR A 108 -4.43 8.74 2.92
C THR A 108 -4.27 7.73 4.05
N MET A 109 -3.77 6.53 3.78
CA MET A 109 -3.55 5.53 4.82
C MET A 109 -2.45 5.97 5.79
N ALA A 110 -1.36 6.55 5.28
CA ALA A 110 -0.32 7.07 6.14
C ALA A 110 -0.84 8.15 7.10
N TYR A 111 -1.67 9.08 6.59
CA TYR A 111 -2.36 10.08 7.41
C TYR A 111 -3.30 9.45 8.45
N LEU A 112 -4.16 8.51 8.05
CA LEU A 112 -5.13 7.90 8.96
C LEU A 112 -4.45 7.09 10.06
N PHE A 113 -3.40 6.33 9.75
CA PHE A 113 -2.65 5.60 10.78
C PHE A 113 -1.92 6.55 11.71
N LYS A 114 -1.26 7.59 11.19
CA LYS A 114 -0.64 8.62 12.04
C LYS A 114 -1.67 9.30 12.95
N LYS A 115 -2.88 9.56 12.44
CA LYS A 115 -3.98 10.19 13.21
C LYS A 115 -4.52 9.28 14.32
N TYR A 116 -4.70 7.98 14.05
CA TYR A 116 -5.38 7.06 14.98
C TYR A 116 -4.46 6.29 15.92
N TYR A 117 -3.18 6.14 15.55
CA TYR A 117 -2.20 5.34 16.27
C TYR A 117 -0.92 6.11 16.62
N GLU A 118 -0.86 7.41 16.29
CA GLU A 118 0.28 8.31 16.51
C GLU A 118 1.58 7.94 15.76
N ASN A 119 1.63 6.75 15.16
CA ASN A 119 2.78 6.20 14.45
C ASN A 119 2.34 5.65 13.09
N VAL A 120 3.30 5.60 12.16
CA VAL A 120 3.13 5.00 10.85
C VAL A 120 4.48 4.51 10.36
N TYR A 121 4.48 3.31 9.81
CA TYR A 121 5.62 2.65 9.19
C TYR A 121 5.22 2.21 7.79
N ILE A 122 6.08 2.47 6.81
CA ILE A 122 5.87 2.12 5.41
C ILE A 122 6.92 1.09 5.06
N TYR A 123 6.50 -0.10 4.65
CA TYR A 123 7.40 -1.19 4.32
C TYR A 123 7.34 -1.51 2.83
N LEU A 124 8.53 -1.47 2.20
CA LEU A 124 8.76 -1.81 0.81
C LEU A 124 9.66 -3.04 0.75
N ASN A 125 9.33 -4.01 -0.11
CA ASN A 125 10.24 -5.12 -0.37
C ASN A 125 11.27 -4.74 -1.44
N ILE A 126 12.56 -4.83 -1.12
CA ILE A 126 13.66 -4.50 -2.04
C ILE A 126 14.19 -5.71 -2.82
N ASN A 127 13.68 -6.91 -2.55
CA ASN A 127 14.14 -8.15 -3.19
C ASN A 127 13.12 -8.72 -4.18
N LYS A 128 11.85 -8.33 -4.08
CA LYS A 128 10.73 -8.90 -4.87
C LYS A 128 9.69 -7.84 -5.20
N LEU A 129 9.00 -7.99 -6.33
CA LEU A 129 7.88 -7.13 -6.71
C LEU A 129 6.62 -7.58 -5.98
N VAL A 130 6.39 -6.99 -4.81
CA VAL A 130 5.25 -7.29 -3.93
C VAL A 130 4.61 -5.97 -3.44
N PRO A 131 3.40 -6.01 -2.86
CA PRO A 131 2.73 -4.85 -2.32
C PRO A 131 3.57 -4.08 -1.29
N LEU A 132 3.34 -2.77 -1.25
CA LEU A 132 3.74 -1.90 -0.16
C LEU A 132 2.83 -2.17 1.04
N LEU A 133 3.40 -2.20 2.24
CA LEU A 133 2.63 -2.27 3.48
C LEU A 133 2.71 -0.92 4.19
N ILE A 134 1.61 -0.49 4.79
CA ILE A 134 1.53 0.70 5.64
C ILE A 134 0.87 0.25 6.92
N ARG A 135 1.47 0.55 8.07
CA ARG A 135 0.97 0.03 9.33
C ARG A 135 1.36 0.91 10.52
N PRO A 136 0.61 0.86 11.63
CA PRO A 136 0.90 1.67 12.82
C PRO A 136 2.05 1.12 13.67
N HIS A 137 2.30 -0.19 13.68
CA HIS A 137 3.31 -0.83 14.52
C HIS A 137 4.41 -1.50 13.69
N ARG A 138 5.58 -1.75 14.28
CA ARG A 138 6.68 -2.45 13.61
C ARG A 138 6.38 -3.94 13.48
N PHE A 139 7.03 -4.63 12.54
CA PHE A 139 6.87 -6.09 12.35
C PHE A 139 7.06 -6.92 13.63
N GLU A 140 7.93 -6.50 14.55
CA GLU A 140 8.24 -7.24 15.79
C GLU A 140 7.27 -6.92 16.94
N GLU A 141 6.45 -5.87 16.79
CA GLU A 141 5.50 -5.42 17.80
C GLU A 141 4.21 -6.24 17.68
N LYS A 142 3.85 -6.96 18.76
CA LYS A 142 2.61 -7.75 18.83
C LYS A 142 1.46 -6.89 19.34
N GLU A 143 1.13 -5.85 18.59
CA GLU A 143 0.02 -4.95 18.88
C GLU A 143 -1.18 -5.24 17.97
N GLU A 144 -2.37 -4.90 18.47
CA GLU A 144 -3.61 -5.02 17.68
C GLU A 144 -3.80 -3.77 16.83
N GLY A 145 -3.86 -3.95 15.52
CA GLY A 145 -4.10 -2.87 14.58
C GLY A 145 -4.50 -3.37 13.19
N TYR A 146 -4.49 -2.44 12.25
CA TYR A 146 -4.77 -2.71 10.84
C TYR A 146 -3.58 -2.32 9.99
N GLU A 147 -3.36 -3.05 8.91
CA GLU A 147 -2.38 -2.74 7.87
C GLU A 147 -3.08 -2.41 6.56
N GLY A 148 -2.55 -1.42 5.86
CA GLY A 148 -2.86 -1.11 4.48
C GLY A 148 -1.89 -1.84 3.57
N ILE A 149 -2.41 -2.43 2.50
CA ILE A 149 -1.64 -3.15 1.48
C ILE A 149 -1.92 -2.47 0.14
N ILE A 150 -0.88 -2.04 -0.57
CA ILE A 150 -1.00 -1.38 -1.88
C ILE A 150 -0.20 -2.14 -2.91
N ALA A 151 -0.88 -2.67 -3.93
CA ALA A 151 -0.23 -3.30 -5.06
C ALA A 151 0.64 -2.30 -5.85
N PRO A 152 1.84 -2.72 -6.31
CA PRO A 152 2.64 -1.88 -7.20
C PRO A 152 1.95 -1.71 -8.56
N ARG A 153 2.23 -0.60 -9.22
CA ARG A 153 1.92 -0.43 -10.63
C ARG A 153 2.74 -1.42 -11.43
N ILE A 154 2.05 -2.29 -12.15
CA ILE A 154 2.65 -3.13 -13.16
C ILE A 154 2.77 -2.28 -14.44
N ILE A 155 4.00 -2.12 -14.94
CA ILE A 155 4.32 -1.42 -16.20
C ILE A 155 4.58 -2.45 -17.29
#